data_AF-A0A452XJI5-F1
#
_entry.id   AF-A0A452XJI5-F1
#
_cell.length_a   1.000
_cell.length_b   1.000
_cell.length_c   1.000
_cell.angle_alpha   90.00
_cell.angle_beta   90.00
_cell.angle_gamma   90.00
#
_symmetry.space_group_name_H-M   'P 1'
#
loop_
_entity.id
_entity.type
_entity.pdbx_description
1 polymer ?
#
loop_
_entity_poly.entity_id
_entity_poly.type
_entity_poly.pdbx_seq_one_letter_code
_entity_poly.pdbx_strand_id
1 'polypeptide(L)'
;MGKAESSDPELLKQLHPRFAELKAFHGIEDEKPTSRMSGPQKMASGLISITLKCVGPSMGEKQPLTKKLPPATTVGKLKSLCESFFKLKDIKLRLFLEEEQGCPLPQLLEEETASLVELGIGTGATIIVDEES
;
A
#
# COMPACT_ATOMS: atom_id res chain seq x y z
N MET A 1 -27.52 0.85 1.90
CA MET A 1 -27.01 -0.31 1.14
C MET A 1 -26.29 0.21 -0.10
N GLY A 2 -24.96 0.23 -0.12
CA GLY A 2 -24.17 0.60 -1.30
C GLY A 2 -24.08 -0.57 -2.27
N LYS A 3 -24.53 -0.38 -3.51
CA LYS A 3 -24.44 -1.41 -4.54
C LYS A 3 -23.01 -1.45 -5.08
N ALA A 4 -22.41 -2.64 -5.06
CA ALA A 4 -21.25 -2.96 -5.87
C ALA A 4 -21.69 -2.91 -7.34
N GLU A 5 -21.37 -1.81 -8.03
CA GLU A 5 -21.50 -1.74 -9.48
C GLU A 5 -20.44 -2.68 -10.08
N SER A 6 -20.91 -3.80 -10.63
CA SER A 6 -20.13 -4.58 -11.58
C SER A 6 -19.90 -3.71 -12.81
N SER A 7 -18.67 -3.22 -12.98
CA SER A 7 -18.24 -2.43 -14.12
C SER A 7 -18.36 -3.23 -15.42
N ASP A 8 -19.53 -3.16 -16.05
CA ASP A 8 -19.77 -3.75 -17.35
C ASP A 8 -19.11 -2.85 -18.42
N PRO A 9 -18.16 -3.37 -19.23
CA PRO A 9 -17.36 -2.55 -20.13
C PRO A 9 -18.20 -1.88 -21.23
N GLU A 10 -19.38 -2.43 -21.54
CA GLU A 10 -20.30 -1.84 -22.52
C GLU A 10 -21.07 -0.65 -21.94
N LEU A 11 -21.47 -0.71 -20.66
CA LEU A 11 -22.10 0.41 -19.96
C LEU A 11 -21.13 1.57 -19.78
N LEU A 12 -19.87 1.29 -19.45
CA LEU A 12 -18.85 2.31 -19.24
C LEU A 12 -18.55 3.08 -20.54
N LYS A 13 -18.58 2.40 -21.69
CA LYS A 13 -18.48 3.03 -23.03
C LYS A 13 -19.68 3.92 -23.36
N GLN A 14 -20.89 3.52 -22.97
CA GLN A 14 -22.10 4.31 -23.22
C GLN A 14 -22.18 5.55 -22.32
N LEU A 15 -21.82 5.42 -21.04
CA LEU A 15 -21.87 6.50 -20.07
C LEU A 15 -20.71 7.50 -20.24
N HIS A 16 -19.54 7.02 -20.64
CA HIS A 16 -18.32 7.83 -20.73
C HIS A 16 -17.60 7.65 -22.07
N PRO A 17 -18.11 8.24 -23.16
CA PRO A 17 -17.55 8.07 -24.51
C PRO A 17 -16.09 8.52 -24.64
N ARG A 18 -15.62 9.45 -23.79
CA ARG A 18 -14.23 9.92 -23.77
C ARG A 18 -13.30 9.17 -22.80
N PHE A 19 -13.81 8.21 -22.04
CA PHE A 19 -13.03 7.49 -21.03
C PHE A 19 -11.86 6.71 -21.66
N ALA A 20 -12.09 6.04 -22.79
CA ALA A 20 -11.06 5.27 -23.48
C ALA A 20 -9.89 6.14 -23.96
N GLU A 21 -10.18 7.32 -24.52
CA GLU A 21 -9.15 8.28 -24.98
C GLU A 21 -8.36 8.86 -23.82
N LEU A 22 -9.03 9.32 -22.76
CA LEU A 22 -8.39 9.91 -21.59
C LEU A 22 -7.55 8.88 -20.83
N LYS A 23 -8.07 7.66 -20.68
CA LYS A 23 -7.36 6.55 -20.07
C LYS A 23 -6.06 6.21 -20.80
N ALA A 24 -6.11 6.17 -22.14
CA ALA A 24 -4.92 5.97 -22.96
C ALA A 24 -3.95 7.15 -22.86
N PHE A 25 -4.45 8.39 -22.87
CA PHE A 25 -3.64 9.59 -22.76
C PHE A 25 -2.88 9.69 -21.43
N HIS A 26 -3.51 9.24 -20.33
CA HIS A 26 -2.93 9.28 -19.00
C HIS A 26 -2.22 7.98 -18.59
N GLY A 27 -2.14 6.98 -19.47
CA GLY A 27 -1.44 5.71 -19.18
C GLY A 27 -2.06 4.89 -18.05
N ILE A 28 -3.37 5.02 -17.83
CA ILE A 28 -4.07 4.30 -16.76
C ILE A 28 -4.38 2.88 -17.27
N GLU A 29 -3.63 1.88 -16.80
CA GLU A 29 -3.93 0.46 -17.09
C GLU A 29 -5.26 0.04 -16.45
N ASP A 30 -5.99 -0.87 -17.09
CA ASP A 30 -7.12 -1.54 -16.42
C ASP A 30 -6.57 -2.24 -15.17
N GLU A 31 -7.19 -2.00 -14.01
CA GLU A 31 -7.04 -2.89 -12.89
C GLU A 31 -7.48 -4.27 -13.39
N LYS A 32 -6.50 -5.15 -13.64
CA LYS A 32 -6.77 -6.53 -14.03
C LYS A 32 -7.76 -7.05 -13.00
N PRO A 33 -8.99 -7.46 -13.39
CA PRO A 33 -10.00 -7.85 -12.43
C PRO A 33 -9.35 -8.89 -11.55
N THR A 34 -9.13 -8.54 -10.28
CA THR A 34 -8.60 -9.48 -9.32
C THR A 34 -9.63 -10.58 -9.31
N SER A 35 -9.26 -11.69 -9.96
CA SER A 35 -10.11 -12.84 -10.16
C SER A 35 -10.77 -13.10 -8.82
N ARG A 36 -12.11 -13.07 -8.75
CA ARG A 36 -12.82 -13.46 -7.53
C ARG A 36 -12.31 -14.87 -7.21
N MET A 37 -11.41 -14.97 -6.24
CA MET A 37 -10.64 -16.19 -5.99
C MET A 37 -11.56 -17.18 -5.29
N SER A 38 -12.38 -17.86 -6.08
CA SER A 38 -13.29 -18.91 -5.63
C SER A 38 -12.53 -20.24 -5.63
N GLY A 39 -11.79 -20.51 -4.54
CA GLY A 39 -11.17 -21.82 -4.28
C GLY A 39 -10.39 -21.83 -2.95
N PRO A 40 -10.07 -23.00 -2.37
CA PRO A 40 -9.30 -23.09 -1.13
C PRO A 40 -7.89 -22.55 -1.35
N GLN A 41 -7.65 -21.32 -0.90
CA GLN A 41 -6.36 -20.66 -1.08
C GLN A 41 -5.39 -21.04 0.03
N LYS A 42 -4.16 -21.38 -0.35
CA LYS A 42 -3.03 -21.42 0.59
C LYS A 42 -2.92 -20.02 1.20
N MET A 43 -2.96 -19.89 2.53
CA MET A 43 -2.96 -18.61 3.25
C MET A 43 -1.89 -17.61 2.78
N ALA A 44 -0.78 -18.09 2.21
CA ALA A 44 0.31 -17.28 1.68
C ALA A 44 -0.01 -16.52 0.38
N SER A 45 -1.01 -16.91 -0.41
CA SER A 45 -1.35 -16.24 -1.68
C SER A 45 -2.06 -14.89 -1.49
N GLY A 46 -2.47 -14.57 -0.27
CA GLY A 46 -3.13 -13.31 0.07
C GLY A 46 -2.24 -12.27 0.74
N LEU A 47 -0.92 -12.48 0.82
CA LEU A 47 0.01 -11.53 1.47
C LEU A 47 0.66 -10.60 0.45
N ILE A 48 0.85 -9.34 0.84
CA ILE A 48 1.66 -8.36 0.09
C ILE A 48 3.09 -8.34 0.60
N SER A 49 4.05 -8.13 -0.29
CA SER A 49 5.46 -7.96 0.09
C SER A 49 5.84 -6.50 0.05
N ILE A 50 6.17 -5.91 1.20
CA ILE A 50 6.58 -4.51 1.33
C ILE A 50 8.04 -4.40 1.78
N THR A 51 8.72 -3.33 1.40
CA THR A 51 10.09 -3.03 1.81
C THR A 51 10.10 -1.91 2.84
N LEU A 52 10.74 -2.13 3.99
CA LEU A 52 10.85 -1.17 5.07
C LEU A 52 12.25 -0.56 5.08
N LYS A 53 12.36 0.75 4.85
CA LYS A 53 13.63 1.49 4.89
C LYS A 53 13.66 2.35 6.15
N CYS A 54 14.68 2.18 6.97
CA CYS A 54 14.78 2.93 8.20
C CYS A 54 15.71 4.13 8.04
N VAL A 55 15.26 5.31 8.46
CA VAL A 55 16.01 6.58 8.34
C VAL A 55 16.20 7.32 9.66
N GLY A 56 15.61 6.84 10.76
CA GLY A 56 15.72 7.51 12.06
C GLY A 56 17.17 7.54 12.60
N PRO A 57 17.67 8.67 13.13
CA PRO A 57 19.01 8.77 13.72
C PRO A 57 19.32 7.72 14.80
N SER A 58 18.36 7.38 15.65
CA SER A 58 18.48 6.35 16.70
C SER A 58 18.63 4.93 16.12
N MET A 59 18.28 4.75 14.85
CA MET A 59 18.24 3.44 14.20
C MET A 59 19.56 3.03 13.56
N GLY A 60 20.46 3.98 13.29
CA GLY A 60 21.68 3.75 12.50
C GLY A 60 21.37 3.31 11.05
N GLU A 61 22.41 3.18 10.23
CA GLU A 61 22.23 2.70 8.86
C GLU A 61 21.91 1.19 8.86
N LYS A 62 20.62 0.86 8.82
CA LYS A 62 20.14 -0.53 8.69
C LYS A 62 19.74 -0.82 7.27
N GLN A 63 20.05 -2.04 6.81
CA GLN A 63 19.61 -2.49 5.50
C GLN A 63 18.07 -2.50 5.42
N PRO A 64 17.49 -2.13 4.25
CA PRO A 64 16.07 -2.24 4.02
C PRO A 64 15.58 -3.67 4.23
N LEU A 65 14.43 -3.82 4.89
CA LEU A 65 13.88 -5.11 5.28
C LEU A 65 12.57 -5.40 4.54
N THR A 66 12.58 -6.42 3.70
CA THR A 66 11.36 -6.86 3.00
C THR A 66 10.56 -7.82 3.88
N LYS A 67 9.28 -7.50 4.10
CA LYS A 67 8.35 -8.30 4.91
C LYS A 67 7.06 -8.59 4.16
N LYS A 68 6.55 -9.81 4.33
CA LYS A 68 5.24 -10.22 3.83
C LYS A 68 4.20 -9.97 4.90
N LEU A 69 3.21 -9.15 4.60
CA LEU A 69 2.14 -8.77 5.52
C LEU A 69 0.76 -8.99 4.89
N PRO A 70 -0.28 -9.24 5.71
CA PRO A 70 -1.65 -9.19 5.23
C PRO A 70 -1.99 -7.79 4.68
N PRO A 71 -2.75 -7.67 3.57
CA PRO A 71 -3.23 -6.39 3.04
C PRO A 71 -4.08 -5.61 4.04
N ALA A 72 -4.79 -6.33 4.90
CA ALA A 72 -5.62 -5.78 5.98
C ALA A 72 -4.82 -5.33 7.22
N THR A 73 -3.48 -5.35 7.16
CA THR A 73 -2.65 -4.81 8.24
C THR A 73 -2.89 -3.31 8.33
N THR A 74 -3.15 -2.79 9.52
CA THR A 74 -3.36 -1.35 9.72
C THR A 74 -2.03 -0.64 9.93
N VAL A 75 -2.00 0.68 9.71
CA VAL A 75 -0.83 1.52 9.96
C VAL A 75 -0.34 1.38 11.40
N GLY A 76 -1.25 1.32 12.39
CA GLY A 76 -0.86 1.11 13.79
C GLY A 76 -0.14 -0.22 14.03
N LYS A 77 -0.69 -1.31 13.46
CA LYS A 77 -0.04 -2.63 13.55
C LYS A 77 1.31 -2.63 12.84
N LEU A 78 1.41 -1.93 11.71
CA LEU A 78 2.67 -1.79 11.00
C LEU A 78 3.72 -1.06 11.84
N LYS A 79 3.36 0.03 12.53
CA LYS A 79 4.26 0.76 13.46
C LYS A 79 4.77 -0.18 14.56
N SER A 80 3.89 -0.90 15.24
CA SER A 80 4.29 -1.86 16.29
C SER A 80 5.21 -2.98 15.75
N LEU A 81 5.00 -3.43 14.51
CA LEU A 81 5.87 -4.42 13.87
C LEU A 81 7.25 -3.82 13.54
N CYS A 82 7.30 -2.58 13.04
CA CYS A 82 8.55 -1.85 12.79
C CYS A 82 9.37 -1.70 14.08
N GLU A 83 8.75 -1.38 15.21
CA GLU A 83 9.42 -1.33 16.51
C GLU A 83 10.11 -2.66 16.84
N SER A 84 9.41 -3.79 16.63
CA SER A 84 9.97 -5.12 16.87
C SER A 84 11.09 -5.47 15.88
N PHE A 85 10.92 -5.19 14.58
CA PHE A 85 11.91 -5.53 13.56
C PHE A 85 13.20 -4.75 13.74
N PHE A 86 13.10 -3.48 14.09
CA PHE A 86 14.24 -2.62 14.26
C PHE A 86 14.73 -2.54 15.73
N LYS A 87 14.09 -3.25 16.67
CA LYS A 87 14.44 -3.32 18.10
C LYS A 87 14.43 -1.96 18.79
N LEU A 88 13.41 -1.16 18.49
CA LEU A 88 13.19 0.13 19.11
C LEU A 88 12.58 -0.02 20.51
N LYS A 89 12.88 0.95 21.38
CA LYS A 89 12.28 1.03 22.71
C LYS A 89 11.62 2.39 22.86
N ASP A 90 10.29 2.39 22.96
CA ASP A 90 9.47 3.57 23.30
C ASP A 90 9.64 4.78 22.36
N ILE A 91 9.98 4.53 21.09
CA ILE A 91 10.09 5.60 20.08
C ILE A 91 8.80 5.64 19.28
N LYS A 92 8.17 6.81 19.23
CA LYS A 92 7.04 7.05 18.35
C LYS A 92 7.50 7.04 16.90
N LEU A 93 6.87 6.19 16.08
CA LEU A 93 7.23 6.04 14.68
C LEU A 93 6.32 6.85 13.75
N ARG A 94 6.96 7.47 12.76
CA ARG A 94 6.33 8.05 11.58
C ARG A 94 6.63 7.19 10.36
N LEU A 95 5.60 6.87 9.60
CA LEU A 95 5.70 6.03 8.41
C LEU A 95 5.37 6.87 7.19
N PHE A 96 6.21 6.77 6.15
CA PHE A 96 5.97 7.44 4.89
C PHE A 96 5.98 6.44 3.74
N LEU A 97 5.07 6.56 2.79
CA LEU A 97 5.09 5.82 1.55
C LEU A 97 6.04 6.51 0.56
N GLU A 98 7.04 5.76 0.08
CA GLU A 98 7.92 6.17 -1.00
C GLU A 98 7.27 5.75 -2.32
N GLU A 99 6.70 6.71 -3.05
CA GLU A 99 6.11 6.47 -4.37
C GLU A 99 7.20 6.52 -5.44
N GLU A 100 7.26 5.49 -6.30
CA GLU A 100 8.11 5.52 -7.48
C GLU A 100 7.39 6.29 -8.60
N GLN A 101 8.01 7.41 -9.02
CA GLN A 101 7.68 8.30 -10.14
C GLN A 101 6.78 9.52 -9.81
N GLY A 102 7.38 10.71 -9.96
CA GLY A 102 6.64 11.99 -10.08
C GLY A 102 6.43 12.77 -8.78
N CYS A 103 6.48 12.12 -7.62
CA CYS A 103 6.29 12.78 -6.32
C CYS A 103 7.65 13.11 -5.65
N PRO A 104 7.98 14.40 -5.42
CA PRO A 104 9.23 14.78 -4.76
C PRO A 104 9.21 14.55 -3.24
N LEU A 105 8.05 14.25 -2.65
CA LEU A 105 7.85 14.13 -1.21
C LEU A 105 7.10 12.83 -0.88
N PRO A 106 7.63 12.01 0.05
CA PRO A 106 6.94 10.82 0.55
C PRO A 106 5.59 11.16 1.21
N GLN A 107 4.58 10.30 1.03
CA GLN A 107 3.26 10.48 1.64
C GLN A 107 3.25 9.99 3.09
N LEU A 108 2.91 10.84 4.05
CA LEU A 108 2.81 10.48 5.46
C LEU A 108 1.58 9.59 5.72
N LEU A 109 1.77 8.50 6.46
CA LEU A 109 0.72 7.58 6.88
C LEU A 109 0.28 7.91 8.31
N GLU A 110 -0.66 8.86 8.45
CA GLU A 110 -1.15 9.34 9.76
C GLU A 110 -2.27 8.47 10.34
N GLU A 111 -3.18 7.99 9.48
CA GLU A 111 -4.39 7.30 9.93
C GLU A 111 -4.06 5.88 10.44
N GLU A 112 -4.09 5.69 11.76
CA GLU A 112 -3.69 4.44 12.40
C GLU A 112 -4.65 3.26 12.09
N THR A 113 -5.92 3.57 11.84
CA THR A 113 -6.98 2.62 11.54
C THR A 113 -7.01 2.16 10.09
N ALA A 114 -6.44 2.95 9.17
CA ALA A 114 -6.36 2.61 7.76
C ALA A 114 -5.53 1.35 7.55
N SER A 115 -6.00 0.46 6.67
CA SER A 115 -5.25 -0.69 6.20
C SER A 115 -4.36 -0.36 5.00
N LEU A 116 -3.32 -1.17 4.79
CA LEU A 116 -2.41 -1.01 3.64
C LEU A 116 -3.15 -1.02 2.30
N VAL A 117 -4.18 -1.86 2.16
CA VAL A 117 -4.99 -1.91 0.93
C VAL A 117 -5.86 -0.67 0.71
N GLU A 118 -6.42 -0.08 1.78
CA GLU A 118 -7.21 1.15 1.69
C GLU A 118 -6.35 2.35 1.27
N LEU A 119 -5.07 2.31 1.64
CA LEU A 119 -4.05 3.29 1.27
C LEU A 119 -3.40 3.01 -0.10
N GLY A 120 -3.86 1.99 -0.83
CA GLY A 120 -3.31 1.60 -2.14
C GLY A 120 -1.92 0.97 -2.08
N ILE A 121 -1.44 0.56 -0.90
CA ILE A 121 -0.10 0.00 -0.70
C ILE A 121 -0.10 -1.46 -1.14
N GLY A 122 0.51 -1.70 -2.31
CA GLY A 122 0.63 -3.01 -2.93
C GLY A 122 1.94 -3.75 -2.64
N THR A 123 2.12 -4.87 -3.33
CA THR A 123 3.40 -5.58 -3.35
C THR A 123 4.45 -4.77 -4.10
N GLY A 124 5.65 -4.67 -3.53
CA GLY A 124 6.75 -3.88 -4.09
C GLY A 124 6.84 -2.47 -3.51
N ALA A 125 5.85 -2.02 -2.75
CA ALA A 125 5.87 -0.71 -2.11
C ALA A 125 7.01 -0.58 -1.08
N THR A 126 7.62 0.61 -1.03
CA THR A 126 8.64 0.96 -0.05
C THR A 126 8.07 1.93 0.97
N ILE A 127 8.22 1.60 2.26
CA ILE A 127 7.79 2.43 3.38
C ILE A 127 9.03 2.88 4.14
N ILE A 128 9.16 4.20 4.29
CA ILE A 128 10.19 4.85 5.09
C ILE A 128 9.71 4.89 6.54
N VAL A 129 10.57 4.45 7.45
CA VAL A 129 10.34 4.42 8.90
C VAL A 129 11.25 5.45 9.55
N ASP A 130 10.63 6.45 10.16
CA ASP A 130 11.30 7.57 10.82
C ASP A 130 10.81 7.72 12.28
N GLU A 131 11.56 8.45 13.09
CA GLU A 131 11.23 8.75 14.48
C GLU A 131 10.55 10.11 14.64
N GLU A 132 9.50 10.16 15.47
CA GLU A 132 8.90 11.42 15.91
C GLU A 132 9.75 12.00 17.05
N SER A 133 10.39 13.15 16.79
CA SER A 133 11.24 13.89 17.72
C SER A 133 10.47 14.60 18.83
#